data_AF-A0A3M2BPH1-F1
#
_entry.id   AF-A0A3M2BPH1-F1
#
_cell.length_a   1.000
_cell.length_b   1.000
_cell.length_c   1.000
_cell.angle_alpha   90.00
_cell.angle_beta   90.00
_cell.angle_gamma   90.00
#
_symmetry.space_group_name_H-M   'P 1'
#
loop_
_entity.id
_entity.type
_entity.pdbx_description
1 polymer ?
#
loop_
_entity_poly.entity_id
_entity_poly.type
_entity_poly.pdbx_seq_one_letter_code
_entity_poly.pdbx_strand_id
1 'polypeptide(L)'
;MARRRPLQPPRAAVLAVALVPLASGLLPAQPPAPFAGEERVVAIDLMVAVDGDDGRKLPSDLRPRDFEIRHDGEARPVVALEVPDAEGAEPWSSVIWLDLVLTARPAVRWAASVLGEQAEALVALGSVEVVVADPHPRVLLEATRDAALVMSTLARFALEPMNAEDAVVAVRDDALESAGEVPAAELVRAAMTAEEALIRRQQDDLLGWLAERPGGGARRALFLVSGGFDLDPQAFYATHLGSEATAAAGAPAFAAIAEGTARLLAAYGWITLPVLAPLAPSSEGVSLGKLFIPEDQEPPPPDPAAIQDVDPVDLGPKLRDPPLGPRAIIRHNRDAKKARAYVDLAATHHRYGDLKSAAEALQKALVHFDGAAETAAEQTAVWVELALTFDRLGRRGAARYAMARAVELDPSQAAGRGGLLARLLAPQESLERLAAVTTGSLLHSPEELTGALAALAGRIRLTYQVSGPPAAELAPVEVRFRGGKRRLLAPAWARNGVPEALAAVRLRRLLAGELDDGELRVEARFAPA
;
A
#
# COMPACT_ATOMS: atom_id res chain seq x y z
N MET A 1 -25.15 -58.57 11.40
CA MET A 1 -24.54 -59.64 12.24
C MET A 1 -23.03 -59.60 12.09
N ALA A 2 -22.32 -58.95 13.02
CA ALA A 2 -20.86 -58.95 13.07
C ALA A 2 -20.44 -59.16 14.54
N ARG A 3 -19.67 -60.22 14.80
CA ARG A 3 -19.34 -60.73 16.13
C ARG A 3 -18.32 -59.82 16.83
N ARG A 4 -18.65 -59.38 18.04
CA ARG A 4 -17.73 -58.73 18.98
C ARG A 4 -16.71 -59.75 19.49
N ARG A 5 -15.42 -59.42 19.42
CA ARG A 5 -14.33 -60.17 20.09
C ARG A 5 -14.26 -59.81 21.58
N PRO A 6 -13.99 -60.78 22.48
CA PRO A 6 -13.83 -60.50 23.90
C PRO A 6 -12.42 -59.97 24.23
N LEU A 7 -12.36 -58.99 25.13
CA LEU A 7 -11.15 -58.46 25.76
C LEU A 7 -10.56 -59.49 26.73
N GLN A 8 -9.28 -59.82 26.55
CA GLN A 8 -8.49 -60.56 27.54
C GLN A 8 -7.97 -59.61 28.62
N PRO A 9 -7.93 -60.02 29.90
CA PRO A 9 -7.32 -59.24 30.96
C PRO A 9 -5.78 -59.35 30.91
N PRO A 10 -5.04 -58.31 31.31
CA PRO A 10 -3.59 -58.36 31.40
C PRO A 10 -3.16 -59.26 32.57
N ARG A 11 -2.18 -60.12 32.30
CA ARG A 11 -1.53 -60.99 33.29
C ARG A 11 -0.69 -60.14 34.24
N ALA A 12 -0.99 -60.24 35.53
CA ALA A 12 -0.15 -59.72 36.60
C ALA A 12 1.17 -60.50 36.65
N ALA A 13 2.27 -59.83 36.32
CA ALA A 13 3.62 -60.33 36.57
C ALA A 13 4.00 -59.99 38.02
N VAL A 14 4.12 -61.03 38.84
CA VAL A 14 4.68 -60.96 40.20
C VAL A 14 6.17 -60.68 40.06
N LEU A 15 6.59 -59.44 40.36
CA LEU A 15 8.00 -59.06 40.43
C LEU A 15 8.52 -59.43 41.84
N ALA A 16 9.44 -60.40 41.89
CA ALA A 16 10.16 -60.74 43.11
C ALA A 16 11.09 -59.58 43.50
N VAL A 17 10.77 -58.91 44.61
CA VAL A 17 11.64 -57.90 45.23
C VAL A 17 12.75 -58.64 45.97
N ALA A 18 13.91 -58.76 45.34
CA ALA A 18 15.15 -59.13 46.02
C ALA A 18 15.63 -57.92 46.84
N LEU A 19 15.48 -57.99 48.16
CA LEU A 19 16.12 -57.08 49.11
C LEU A 19 17.63 -57.30 49.04
N VAL A 20 18.32 -56.46 48.27
CA VAL A 20 19.78 -56.32 48.32
C VAL A 20 20.10 -55.41 49.50
N PRO A 21 20.97 -55.81 50.44
CA PRO A 21 21.44 -54.92 51.49
C PRO A 21 22.26 -53.80 50.85
N LEU A 22 21.68 -52.60 50.80
CA LEU A 22 22.38 -51.35 50.45
C LEU A 22 23.44 -51.10 51.53
N ALA A 23 24.64 -51.60 51.28
CA ALA A 23 25.83 -51.09 51.93
C ALA A 23 25.94 -49.61 51.56
N SER A 24 25.68 -48.73 52.53
CA SER A 24 25.89 -47.29 52.44
C SER A 24 27.39 -46.99 52.36
N GLY A 25 28.03 -47.42 51.28
CA GLY A 25 29.32 -46.91 50.88
C GLY A 25 29.13 -45.47 50.45
N LEU A 26 29.74 -44.54 51.19
CA LEU A 26 29.96 -43.16 50.81
C LEU A 26 30.73 -43.14 49.48
N LEU A 27 30.03 -43.29 48.35
CA LEU A 27 30.59 -42.95 47.06
C LEU A 27 30.81 -41.43 47.08
N PRO A 28 32.03 -40.95 46.79
CA PRO A 28 32.27 -39.52 46.68
C PRO A 28 31.29 -38.97 45.64
N ALA A 29 30.55 -37.91 46.01
CA ALA A 29 29.66 -37.21 45.10
C ALA A 29 30.45 -36.88 43.83
N GLN A 30 30.12 -37.55 42.73
CA GLN A 30 30.68 -37.21 41.43
C GLN A 30 30.29 -35.76 41.17
N PRO A 31 31.25 -34.83 41.00
CA PRO A 31 30.89 -33.46 40.63
C PRO A 31 30.04 -33.54 39.35
N PRO A 32 28.88 -32.86 39.30
CA PRO A 32 28.02 -32.91 38.13
C PRO A 32 28.84 -32.54 36.90
N ALA A 33 28.75 -33.37 35.86
CA ALA A 33 29.43 -33.08 34.60
C ALA A 33 28.98 -31.70 34.13
N PRO A 34 29.91 -30.78 33.78
CA PRO A 34 29.55 -29.47 33.29
C PRO A 34 28.69 -29.65 32.03
N PHE A 35 27.43 -29.23 32.11
CA PHE A 35 26.54 -29.18 30.94
C PHE A 35 26.95 -27.97 30.10
N ALA A 36 27.58 -28.22 28.96
CA ALA A 36 27.83 -27.21 27.93
C ALA A 36 26.66 -27.21 26.95
N GLY A 37 25.61 -26.45 27.25
CA GLY A 37 24.55 -26.14 26.30
C GLY A 37 24.93 -24.89 25.51
N GLU A 38 24.92 -24.95 24.18
CA GLU A 38 24.99 -23.75 23.35
C GLU A 38 23.63 -23.04 23.40
N GLU A 39 23.55 -21.93 24.15
CA GLU A 39 22.36 -21.08 24.16
C GLU A 39 22.41 -20.14 22.94
N ARG A 40 21.47 -20.33 22.01
CA ARG A 40 21.33 -19.42 20.88
C ARG A 40 20.66 -18.14 21.34
N VAL A 41 21.38 -17.02 21.22
CA VAL A 41 20.89 -15.68 21.53
C VAL A 41 20.70 -14.91 20.23
N VAL A 42 19.51 -14.39 20.00
CA VAL A 42 19.18 -13.59 18.82
C VAL A 42 19.00 -12.13 19.24
N ALA A 43 19.76 -11.23 18.61
CA ALA A 43 19.58 -9.79 18.75
C ALA A 43 18.42 -9.33 17.85
N ILE A 44 17.53 -8.51 18.41
CA ILE A 44 16.39 -7.92 17.70
C ILE A 44 16.47 -6.41 17.85
N ASP A 45 16.43 -5.72 16.72
CA ASP A 45 16.46 -4.27 16.63
C ASP A 45 15.05 -3.70 16.44
N LEU A 46 14.73 -2.64 17.18
CA LEU A 46 13.47 -1.92 17.11
C LEU A 46 13.73 -0.45 16.81
N MET A 47 13.01 0.11 15.83
CA MET A 47 13.03 1.54 15.57
C MET A 47 11.96 2.24 16.37
N VAL A 48 12.36 3.13 17.27
CA VAL A 48 11.45 3.81 18.19
C VAL A 48 11.42 5.29 17.91
N ALA A 49 10.22 5.82 17.72
CA ALA A 49 9.93 7.25 17.76
C ALA A 49 9.36 7.63 19.13
N VAL A 50 9.58 8.87 19.53
CA VAL A 50 9.00 9.43 20.75
C VAL A 50 7.76 10.20 20.35
N ASP A 51 6.61 9.76 20.86
CA ASP A 51 5.33 10.41 20.61
C ASP A 51 5.31 11.74 21.40
N GLY A 52 5.18 12.87 20.70
CA GLY A 52 5.17 14.20 21.32
C GLY A 52 5.54 15.33 20.35
N ASP A 53 4.51 16.03 19.90
CA ASP A 53 4.55 17.26 19.08
C ASP A 53 5.13 18.48 19.84
N ASP A 54 5.54 18.28 21.09
CA ASP A 54 6.07 19.33 21.96
C ASP A 54 7.41 19.95 21.46
N GLY A 55 7.99 19.42 20.37
CA GLY A 55 9.34 19.78 19.91
C GLY A 55 10.44 19.49 20.94
N ARG A 56 10.11 18.78 22.02
CA ARG A 56 11.06 18.47 23.10
C ARG A 56 11.98 17.35 22.64
N LYS A 57 13.17 17.74 22.20
CA LYS A 57 14.29 16.84 21.92
C LYS A 57 14.42 15.79 23.03
N LEU A 58 14.72 14.56 22.61
CA LEU A 58 15.12 13.51 23.54
C LEU A 58 16.26 14.02 24.44
N PRO A 59 16.30 13.64 25.74
CA PRO A 59 17.46 13.91 26.56
C PRO A 59 18.71 13.38 25.86
N SER A 60 19.79 14.15 25.84
CA SER A 60 21.04 13.71 25.19
C SER A 60 21.75 12.61 25.98
N ASP A 61 21.32 12.33 27.22
CA ASP A 61 21.91 11.38 28.15
C ASP A 61 21.15 10.05 28.25
N LEU A 62 20.31 9.73 27.25
CA LEU A 62 19.60 8.45 27.19
C LEU A 62 20.54 7.25 27.27
N ARG A 63 20.13 6.23 28.02
CA ARG A 63 20.83 4.96 28.20
C ARG A 63 19.90 3.78 27.94
N PRO A 64 20.42 2.61 27.55
CA PRO A 64 19.60 1.40 27.38
C PRO A 64 18.68 1.09 28.56
N ARG A 65 19.17 1.29 29.80
CA ARG A 65 18.40 1.06 31.05
C ARG A 65 17.17 1.95 31.24
N ASP A 66 17.04 3.02 30.47
CA ASP A 66 15.91 3.95 30.55
C ASP A 66 14.69 3.41 29.79
N PHE A 67 14.87 2.32 29.05
CA PHE A 67 13.85 1.64 28.27
C PHE A 67 13.55 0.27 28.87
N GLU A 68 12.30 -0.14 28.75
CA GLU A 68 11.83 -1.49 29.06
C GLU A 68 11.11 -2.05 27.85
N ILE A 69 11.57 -3.20 27.36
CA ILE A 69 10.95 -3.93 26.26
C ILE A 69 10.22 -5.12 26.86
N ARG A 70 8.97 -5.36 26.43
CA ARG A 70 8.25 -6.60 26.71
C ARG A 70 8.08 -7.37 25.41
N HIS A 71 8.66 -8.56 25.34
CA HIS A 71 8.54 -9.48 24.21
C HIS A 71 7.66 -10.64 24.65
N ASP A 72 6.50 -10.78 24.01
CA ASP A 72 5.46 -11.75 24.42
C ASP A 72 5.08 -11.61 25.91
N GLY A 73 4.95 -10.36 26.35
CA GLY A 73 4.64 -10.03 27.74
C GLY A 73 5.81 -10.16 28.73
N GLU A 74 6.93 -10.79 28.37
CA GLU A 74 8.12 -10.93 29.22
C GLU A 74 9.06 -9.74 29.09
N ALA A 75 9.52 -9.21 30.22
CA ALA A 75 10.46 -8.09 30.22
C ALA A 75 11.85 -8.52 29.71
N ARG A 76 12.39 -7.80 28.73
CA ARG A 76 13.71 -7.99 28.15
C ARG A 76 14.56 -6.73 28.37
N PRO A 77 15.83 -6.89 28.78
CA PRO A 77 16.74 -5.75 28.90
C PRO A 77 17.13 -5.25 27.51
N VAL A 78 17.20 -3.93 27.37
CA VAL A 78 17.81 -3.30 26.20
C VAL A 78 19.34 -3.41 26.34
N VAL A 79 19.98 -4.03 25.36
CA VAL A 79 21.44 -4.27 25.36
C VAL A 79 22.20 -3.19 24.62
N ALA A 80 21.58 -2.54 23.63
CA ALA A 80 22.17 -1.42 22.91
C ALA A 80 21.12 -0.34 22.60
N LEU A 81 21.61 0.91 22.55
CA LEU A 81 20.85 2.09 22.16
C LEU A 81 21.72 2.84 21.17
N GLU A 82 21.16 3.17 20.02
CA GLU A 82 21.80 4.03 19.03
C GLU A 82 20.88 5.22 18.73
N VAL A 83 21.48 6.40 18.76
CA VAL A 83 20.83 7.69 18.51
C VAL A 83 21.18 8.14 17.09
N PRO A 84 20.28 8.81 16.35
CA PRO A 84 20.50 9.22 14.95
C PRO A 84 21.84 9.87 14.64
N ASP A 85 22.30 10.78 15.48
CA ASP A 85 23.50 11.59 15.25
C ASP A 85 24.78 10.95 15.82
N ALA A 86 24.72 9.70 16.27
CA ALA A 86 25.89 9.00 16.77
C ALA A 86 26.86 8.67 15.61
N GLU A 87 28.16 8.84 15.85
CA GLU A 87 29.18 8.41 14.90
C GLU A 87 29.04 6.89 14.64
N GLY A 88 28.93 6.52 13.36
CA GLY A 88 28.70 5.12 12.96
C GLY A 88 27.23 4.68 12.96
N ALA A 89 26.28 5.59 13.16
CA ALA A 89 24.86 5.28 13.01
C ALA A 89 24.56 4.70 11.62
N GLU A 90 23.80 3.62 11.59
CA GLU A 90 23.48 2.97 10.31
C GLU A 90 22.55 3.88 9.47
N PRO A 91 22.89 4.11 8.19
CA PRO A 91 22.06 4.91 7.30
C PRO A 91 20.73 4.20 7.01
N TRP A 92 19.72 4.96 6.62
CA TRP A 92 18.44 4.39 6.18
C TRP A 92 18.58 3.61 4.87
N SER A 93 17.80 2.55 4.76
CA SER A 93 17.49 1.86 3.51
C SER A 93 16.02 2.10 3.21
N SER A 94 15.78 2.99 2.25
CA SER A 94 14.46 3.44 1.84
C SER A 94 14.06 2.76 0.54
N VAL A 95 12.83 2.25 0.48
CA VAL A 95 12.24 1.67 -0.73
C VAL A 95 11.02 2.49 -1.10
N ILE A 96 10.99 3.01 -2.31
CA ILE A 96 9.80 3.58 -2.93
C ILE A 96 9.13 2.47 -3.74
N TRP A 97 7.98 2.01 -3.28
CA TRP A 97 7.21 0.96 -3.93
C TRP A 97 6.01 1.56 -4.66
N LEU A 98 6.02 1.47 -5.98
CA LEU A 98 4.94 1.92 -6.85
C LEU A 98 4.07 0.72 -7.25
N ASP A 99 2.93 0.56 -6.60
CA ASP A 99 1.95 -0.48 -6.91
C ASP A 99 1.04 0.01 -8.04
N LEU A 100 1.31 -0.41 -9.28
CA LEU A 100 0.53 0.04 -10.44
C LEU A 100 -0.77 -0.75 -10.64
N VAL A 101 -0.96 -1.83 -9.87
CA VAL A 101 -2.11 -2.73 -9.95
C VAL A 101 -3.24 -2.23 -9.05
N LEU A 102 -2.92 -1.76 -7.84
CA LEU A 102 -3.89 -1.24 -6.89
C LEU A 102 -3.99 0.30 -6.91
N THR A 103 -3.25 0.98 -7.79
CA THR A 103 -3.22 2.45 -7.81
C THR A 103 -3.62 3.01 -9.15
N ALA A 104 -4.59 3.92 -9.13
CA ALA A 104 -4.94 4.68 -10.32
C ALA A 104 -3.79 5.59 -10.78
N ARG A 105 -3.59 5.68 -12.10
CA ARG A 105 -2.53 6.50 -12.72
C ARG A 105 -2.39 7.94 -12.19
N PRO A 106 -3.46 8.75 -11.99
CA PRO A 106 -3.30 10.09 -11.45
C PRO A 106 -2.64 10.11 -10.07
N ALA A 107 -2.93 9.10 -9.25
CA ALA A 107 -2.36 8.99 -7.91
C ALA A 107 -0.87 8.60 -7.95
N VAL A 108 -0.47 7.69 -8.84
CA VAL A 108 0.95 7.35 -9.08
C VAL A 108 1.73 8.59 -9.53
N ARG A 109 1.17 9.38 -10.47
CA ARG A 109 1.82 10.59 -10.98
C ARG A 109 2.04 11.64 -9.89
N TRP A 110 1.02 11.88 -9.08
CA TRP A 110 1.12 12.80 -7.95
C TRP A 110 2.18 12.32 -6.96
N ALA A 111 2.12 11.05 -6.55
CA ALA A 111 3.04 10.51 -5.56
C ALA A 111 4.49 10.54 -6.05
N ALA A 112 4.72 10.19 -7.33
CA ALA A 112 6.03 10.26 -7.94
C ALA A 112 6.57 11.70 -8.00
N SER A 113 5.72 12.70 -8.28
CA SER A 113 6.12 14.11 -8.23
C SER A 113 6.55 14.52 -6.82
N VAL A 114 5.70 14.26 -5.83
CA VAL A 114 5.95 14.66 -4.43
C VAL A 114 7.18 13.97 -3.85
N LEU A 115 7.37 12.68 -4.13
CA LEU A 115 8.57 11.94 -3.73
C LEU A 115 9.81 12.44 -4.49
N GLY A 116 9.67 12.79 -5.77
CA GLY A 116 10.76 13.33 -6.59
C GLY A 116 11.25 14.70 -6.10
N GLU A 117 10.33 15.57 -5.68
CA GLU A 117 10.64 16.87 -5.06
C GLU A 117 11.38 16.71 -3.72
N GLN A 118 11.19 15.59 -3.03
CA GLN A 118 11.87 15.25 -1.78
C GLN A 118 13.09 14.33 -1.96
N ALA A 119 13.57 14.13 -3.19
CA ALA A 119 14.68 13.22 -3.47
C ALA A 119 15.95 13.55 -2.66
N GLU A 120 16.30 14.83 -2.49
CA GLU A 120 17.44 15.26 -1.68
C GLU A 120 17.29 14.86 -0.21
N ALA A 121 16.12 15.10 0.38
CA ALA A 121 15.83 14.75 1.76
C ALA A 121 15.81 13.22 1.98
N LEU A 122 15.29 12.47 1.01
CA LEU A 122 15.28 11.00 1.02
C LEU A 122 16.70 10.42 1.01
N VAL A 123 17.58 10.90 0.12
CA VAL A 123 18.96 10.39 0.05
C VAL A 123 19.84 10.89 1.20
N ALA A 124 19.46 12.00 1.85
CA ALA A 124 20.11 12.47 3.07
C ALA A 124 19.89 11.50 4.25
N LEU A 125 18.76 10.77 4.29
CA LEU A 125 18.52 9.71 5.26
C LEU A 125 19.39 8.47 4.99
N GLY A 126 19.63 8.14 3.71
CA GLY A 126 20.41 6.98 3.32
C GLY A 126 20.18 6.56 1.86
N SER A 127 20.28 5.27 1.56
CA SER A 127 20.07 4.79 0.18
C SER A 127 18.59 4.68 -0.16
N VAL A 128 18.21 5.06 -1.37
CA VAL A 128 16.85 4.95 -1.91
C VAL A 128 16.84 3.97 -3.09
N GLU A 129 15.90 3.05 -3.09
CA GLU A 129 15.60 2.12 -4.19
C GLU A 129 14.18 2.38 -4.70
N VAL A 130 13.96 2.28 -6.02
CA VAL A 130 12.62 2.45 -6.62
C VAL A 130 12.18 1.14 -7.27
N VAL A 131 11.04 0.64 -6.83
CA VAL A 131 10.44 -0.62 -7.26
C VAL A 131 9.08 -0.34 -7.86
N VAL A 132 8.77 -0.99 -8.97
CA VAL A 132 7.44 -0.96 -9.60
C VAL A 132 6.86 -2.36 -9.60
N ALA A 133 5.62 -2.51 -9.12
CA ALA A 133 4.85 -3.74 -9.22
C ALA A 133 3.82 -3.63 -10.36
N ASP A 134 4.08 -4.35 -11.47
CA ASP A 134 3.21 -4.36 -12.66
C ASP A 134 3.43 -5.61 -13.55
N PRO A 135 2.64 -6.68 -13.36
CA PRO A 135 1.99 -7.04 -12.10
C PRO A 135 3.00 -7.51 -11.04
N HIS A 136 4.20 -7.92 -11.47
CA HIS A 136 5.28 -8.39 -10.61
C HIS A 136 6.27 -7.27 -10.27
N PRO A 137 6.95 -7.35 -9.11
CA PRO A 137 7.91 -6.34 -8.69
C PRO A 137 9.19 -6.38 -9.53
N ARG A 138 9.60 -5.21 -10.01
CA ARG A 138 10.89 -4.99 -10.69
C ARG A 138 11.59 -3.78 -10.11
N VAL A 139 12.90 -3.89 -9.94
CA VAL A 139 13.76 -2.76 -9.55
C VAL A 139 13.96 -1.88 -10.77
N LEU A 140 13.59 -0.61 -10.66
CA LEU A 140 13.81 0.39 -11.71
C LEU A 140 15.01 1.27 -11.43
N LEU A 141 15.26 1.51 -10.16
CA LEU A 141 16.44 2.20 -9.68
C LEU A 141 16.99 1.40 -8.50
N GLU A 142 18.18 0.84 -8.69
CA GLU A 142 18.96 0.20 -7.63
C GLU A 142 19.25 1.19 -6.49
N ALA A 143 19.54 0.65 -5.31
CA ALA A 143 19.83 1.46 -4.12
C ALA A 143 20.92 2.51 -4.38
N THR A 144 20.56 3.80 -4.30
CA THR A 144 21.45 4.92 -4.60
C THR A 144 21.31 6.06 -3.58
N ARG A 145 22.33 6.92 -3.47
CA ARG A 145 22.30 8.19 -2.73
C ARG A 145 22.31 9.41 -3.66
N ASP A 146 22.15 9.19 -4.96
CA ASP A 146 22.10 10.24 -5.97
C ASP A 146 20.67 10.78 -6.10
N ALA A 147 20.43 11.97 -5.56
CA ALA A 147 19.13 12.63 -5.61
C ALA A 147 18.66 12.89 -7.05
N ALA A 148 19.57 13.20 -7.98
CA ALA A 148 19.21 13.49 -9.36
C ALA A 148 18.73 12.23 -10.09
N LEU A 149 19.34 11.06 -9.81
CA LEU A 149 18.86 9.77 -10.32
C LEU A 149 17.49 9.39 -9.75
N VAL A 150 17.26 9.60 -8.45
CA VAL A 150 15.96 9.36 -7.82
C VAL A 150 14.88 10.26 -8.43
N MET A 151 15.15 11.57 -8.49
CA MET A 151 14.23 12.57 -9.05
C MET A 151 13.91 12.28 -10.53
N SER A 152 14.92 12.06 -11.36
CA SER A 152 14.72 11.79 -12.80
C SER A 152 13.97 10.48 -13.04
N THR A 153 14.23 9.43 -12.24
CA THR A 153 13.48 8.17 -12.30
C THR A 153 12.00 8.40 -11.99
N LEU A 154 11.68 9.11 -10.90
CA LEU A 154 10.29 9.39 -10.51
C LEU A 154 9.59 10.36 -11.48
N ALA A 155 10.30 11.34 -12.04
CA ALA A 155 9.74 12.26 -13.03
C ALA A 155 9.24 11.53 -14.29
N ARG A 156 9.85 10.39 -14.66
CA ARG A 156 9.34 9.54 -15.76
C ARG A 156 7.93 9.01 -15.47
N PHE A 157 7.62 8.63 -14.23
CA PHE A 157 6.28 8.18 -13.84
C PHE A 157 5.26 9.31 -13.88
N ALA A 158 5.69 10.53 -13.54
CA ALA A 158 4.85 11.72 -13.64
C ALA A 158 4.46 12.04 -15.10
N LEU A 159 5.39 11.85 -16.04
CA LEU A 159 5.26 12.29 -17.44
C LEU A 159 4.76 11.20 -18.39
N GLU A 160 5.33 9.99 -18.32
CA GLU A 160 5.07 8.92 -19.28
C GLU A 160 3.63 8.38 -19.16
N PRO A 161 3.04 7.92 -20.28
CA PRO A 161 1.80 7.18 -20.23
C PRO A 161 2.04 5.80 -19.63
N MET A 162 1.31 5.52 -18.56
CA MET A 162 1.39 4.26 -17.83
C MET A 162 0.07 3.52 -17.91
N ASN A 163 0.14 2.18 -17.93
CA ASN A 163 -1.02 1.29 -17.83
C ASN A 163 -1.36 1.03 -16.35
N ALA A 164 -1.42 2.07 -15.54
CA ALA A 164 -1.83 1.96 -14.14
C ALA A 164 -3.37 2.05 -14.08
N GLU A 165 -4.01 0.88 -14.10
CA GLU A 165 -5.45 0.71 -13.89
C GLU A 165 -5.66 0.09 -12.51
N ASP A 166 -6.53 0.70 -11.72
CA ASP A 166 -6.95 0.15 -10.43
C ASP A 166 -7.74 -1.14 -10.68
N ALA A 167 -7.05 -2.27 -10.64
CA ALA A 167 -7.57 -3.56 -11.05
C ALA A 167 -8.69 -4.06 -10.12
N VAL A 168 -8.75 -3.60 -8.87
CA VAL A 168 -9.89 -3.87 -7.98
C VAL A 168 -11.15 -3.21 -8.54
N VAL A 169 -11.03 -1.97 -9.02
CA VAL A 169 -12.16 -1.29 -9.66
C VAL A 169 -12.53 -1.91 -11.00
N ALA A 170 -11.57 -2.37 -11.79
CA ALA A 170 -11.87 -3.13 -13.01
C ALA A 170 -12.71 -4.39 -12.71
N VAL A 171 -12.29 -5.21 -11.74
CA VAL A 171 -13.03 -6.43 -11.32
C VAL A 171 -14.47 -6.09 -10.88
N ARG A 172 -14.65 -4.97 -10.19
CA ARG A 172 -15.97 -4.51 -9.74
C ARG A 172 -16.83 -4.03 -10.88
N ASP A 173 -16.28 -3.21 -11.77
CA ASP A 173 -16.99 -2.69 -12.94
C ASP A 173 -17.43 -3.86 -13.84
N ASP A 174 -16.58 -4.85 -14.09
CA ASP A 174 -16.91 -6.08 -14.84
C ASP A 174 -18.10 -6.85 -14.21
N ALA A 175 -18.10 -6.99 -12.87
CA ALA A 175 -19.16 -7.67 -12.15
C ALA A 175 -20.50 -6.91 -12.22
N LEU A 176 -20.46 -5.58 -12.20
CA LEU A 176 -21.64 -4.73 -12.34
C LEU A 176 -22.17 -4.73 -13.78
N GLU A 177 -21.29 -4.73 -14.79
CA GLU A 177 -21.68 -4.80 -16.20
C GLU A 177 -22.32 -6.14 -16.55
N SER A 178 -21.89 -7.22 -15.90
CA SER A 178 -22.47 -8.56 -16.07
C SER A 178 -23.80 -8.77 -15.32
N ALA A 179 -24.25 -7.77 -14.55
CA ALA A 179 -25.46 -7.87 -13.75
C ALA A 179 -26.70 -8.02 -14.65
N GLY A 180 -27.43 -9.12 -14.46
CA GLY A 180 -28.62 -9.48 -15.24
C GLY A 180 -28.40 -10.60 -16.24
N GLU A 181 -27.15 -10.92 -16.58
CA GLU A 181 -26.79 -12.08 -17.41
C GLU A 181 -26.52 -13.32 -16.56
N VAL A 182 -25.87 -13.11 -15.41
CA VAL A 182 -25.47 -14.17 -14.46
C VAL A 182 -26.18 -13.95 -13.12
N PRO A 183 -26.54 -15.02 -12.37
CA PRO A 183 -27.11 -14.87 -11.03
C PRO A 183 -26.21 -14.03 -10.12
N ALA A 184 -26.79 -13.03 -9.44
CA ALA A 184 -26.04 -12.07 -8.61
C ALA A 184 -25.12 -12.74 -7.58
N ALA A 185 -25.56 -13.82 -6.93
CA ALA A 185 -24.74 -14.53 -5.95
C ALA A 185 -23.48 -15.19 -6.56
N GLU A 186 -23.55 -15.60 -7.82
CA GLU A 186 -22.41 -16.15 -8.55
C GLU A 186 -21.45 -15.04 -8.97
N LEU A 187 -21.97 -13.92 -9.50
CA LEU A 187 -21.18 -12.73 -9.82
C LEU A 187 -20.41 -12.20 -8.61
N VAL A 188 -21.11 -12.01 -7.48
CA VAL A 188 -20.49 -11.52 -6.24
C VAL A 188 -19.40 -12.47 -5.77
N ARG A 189 -19.64 -13.78 -5.77
CA ARG A 189 -18.63 -14.78 -5.37
C ARG A 189 -17.40 -14.75 -6.29
N ALA A 190 -17.61 -14.71 -7.62
CA ALA A 190 -16.53 -14.67 -8.59
C ALA A 190 -15.70 -13.39 -8.45
N ALA A 191 -16.35 -12.24 -8.35
CA ALA A 191 -15.70 -10.94 -8.23
C ALA A 191 -14.93 -10.80 -6.91
N MET A 192 -15.51 -11.22 -5.78
CA MET A 192 -14.79 -11.23 -4.49
C MET A 192 -13.61 -12.19 -4.48
N THR A 193 -13.72 -13.35 -5.15
CA THR A 193 -12.60 -14.30 -5.29
C THR A 193 -11.49 -13.69 -6.13
N ALA A 194 -11.83 -13.00 -7.22
CA ALA A 194 -10.88 -12.31 -8.08
C ALA A 194 -10.19 -11.14 -7.35
N GLU A 195 -10.94 -10.31 -6.61
CA GLU A 195 -10.38 -9.26 -5.74
C GLU A 195 -9.43 -9.86 -4.70
N GLU A 196 -9.80 -10.96 -4.04
CA GLU A 196 -8.94 -11.61 -3.05
C GLU A 196 -7.62 -12.06 -3.67
N ALA A 197 -7.68 -12.73 -4.82
CA ALA A 197 -6.51 -13.25 -5.51
C ALA A 197 -5.58 -12.13 -5.95
N LEU A 198 -6.14 -11.03 -6.47
CA LEU A 198 -5.40 -9.83 -6.87
C LEU A 198 -4.67 -9.21 -5.67
N ILE A 199 -5.42 -8.89 -4.61
CA ILE A 199 -4.89 -8.26 -3.39
C ILE A 199 -3.82 -9.16 -2.76
N ARG A 200 -4.14 -10.45 -2.56
CA ARG A 200 -3.21 -11.41 -1.96
C ARG A 200 -1.92 -11.52 -2.76
N ARG A 201 -1.97 -11.56 -4.08
CA ARG A 201 -0.77 -11.57 -4.94
C ARG A 201 0.08 -10.33 -4.70
N GLN A 202 -0.50 -9.13 -4.76
CA GLN A 202 0.25 -7.88 -4.55
C GLN A 202 0.90 -7.81 -3.15
N GLN A 203 0.19 -8.29 -2.12
CA GLN A 203 0.74 -8.37 -0.77
C GLN A 203 1.84 -9.43 -0.65
N ASP A 204 1.68 -10.59 -1.28
CA ASP A 204 2.69 -11.65 -1.31
C ASP A 204 3.96 -11.21 -2.05
N ASP A 205 3.83 -10.49 -3.16
CA ASP A 205 4.94 -9.91 -3.92
C ASP A 205 5.70 -8.86 -3.11
N LEU A 206 4.97 -7.96 -2.44
CA LEU A 206 5.56 -6.96 -1.53
C LEU A 206 6.36 -7.64 -0.40
N LEU A 207 5.76 -8.62 0.27
CA LEU A 207 6.39 -9.32 1.39
C LEU A 207 7.57 -10.18 0.95
N GLY A 208 7.43 -10.90 -0.17
CA GLY A 208 8.49 -11.72 -0.73
C GLY A 208 9.73 -10.88 -1.04
N TRP A 209 9.54 -9.80 -1.80
CA TRP A 209 10.60 -8.88 -2.19
C TRP A 209 11.28 -8.23 -0.98
N LEU A 210 10.52 -7.71 -0.01
CA LEU A 210 11.09 -7.01 1.15
C LEU A 210 11.78 -7.95 2.14
N ALA A 211 11.36 -9.21 2.23
CA ALA A 211 11.97 -10.19 3.12
C ALA A 211 13.27 -10.79 2.57
N GLU A 212 13.48 -10.73 1.25
CA GLU A 212 14.72 -11.17 0.60
C GLU A 212 15.88 -10.18 0.82
N ARG A 213 15.58 -8.94 1.19
CA ARG A 213 16.61 -7.91 1.42
C ARG A 213 17.41 -8.18 2.70
N PRO A 214 18.73 -8.45 2.61
CA PRO A 214 19.58 -8.64 3.77
C PRO A 214 19.66 -7.34 4.58
N GLY A 215 19.76 -7.45 5.91
CA GLY A 215 19.95 -6.29 6.77
C GLY A 215 19.25 -6.42 8.11
N GLY A 216 19.57 -7.48 8.85
CA GLY A 216 19.28 -7.50 10.28
C GLY A 216 19.94 -6.28 10.92
N GLY A 217 19.11 -5.36 11.42
CA GLY A 217 19.54 -4.13 12.09
C GLY A 217 19.47 -2.85 11.28
N ALA A 218 19.36 -2.91 9.95
CA ALA A 218 19.30 -1.70 9.14
C ALA A 218 18.01 -0.89 9.42
N ARG A 219 18.13 0.44 9.44
CA ARG A 219 16.98 1.34 9.53
C ARG A 219 16.22 1.30 8.20
N ARG A 220 14.96 0.87 8.21
CA ARG A 220 14.22 0.56 6.98
C ARG A 220 12.93 1.34 6.87
N ALA A 221 12.73 2.00 5.73
CA ALA A 221 11.53 2.77 5.43
C ALA A 221 10.93 2.31 4.09
N LEU A 222 9.62 2.12 4.05
CA LEU A 222 8.86 1.77 2.86
C LEU A 222 7.89 2.91 2.53
N PHE A 223 8.14 3.62 1.44
CA PHE A 223 7.21 4.60 0.87
C PHE A 223 6.29 3.86 -0.11
N LEU A 224 5.09 3.53 0.35
CA LEU A 224 4.15 2.68 -0.40
C LEU A 224 3.15 3.55 -1.18
N VAL A 225 3.33 3.66 -2.49
CA VAL A 225 2.35 4.26 -3.38
C VAL A 225 1.34 3.18 -3.78
N SER A 226 0.24 3.10 -3.04
CA SER A 226 -0.86 2.16 -3.24
C SER A 226 -2.21 2.87 -3.08
N GLY A 227 -3.22 2.51 -3.87
CA GLY A 227 -4.60 2.98 -3.66
C GLY A 227 -5.33 2.30 -2.49
N GLY A 228 -4.75 1.24 -1.92
CA GLY A 228 -5.37 0.42 -0.88
C GLY A 228 -6.53 -0.44 -1.41
N PHE A 229 -7.15 -1.21 -0.51
CA PHE A 229 -8.34 -2.03 -0.82
C PHE A 229 -9.32 -2.09 0.37
N ASP A 230 -10.61 -2.29 0.10
CA ASP A 230 -11.67 -2.29 1.13
C ASP A 230 -11.47 -3.48 2.06
N LEU A 231 -11.50 -3.29 3.38
CA LEU A 231 -11.43 -4.43 4.29
C LEU A 231 -12.75 -5.24 4.32
N ASP A 232 -13.85 -4.60 3.91
CA ASP A 232 -15.17 -5.20 3.73
C ASP A 232 -15.73 -4.93 2.31
N PRO A 233 -15.34 -5.72 1.30
CA PRO A 233 -15.91 -5.60 -0.04
C PRO A 233 -17.38 -6.03 -0.09
N GLN A 234 -17.90 -6.75 0.91
CA GLN A 234 -19.32 -7.15 0.93
C GLN A 234 -20.24 -5.93 0.98
N ALA A 235 -19.86 -4.90 1.72
CA ALA A 235 -20.62 -3.65 1.76
C ALA A 235 -20.81 -3.04 0.37
N PHE A 236 -19.79 -3.13 -0.49
CA PHE A 236 -19.88 -2.70 -1.89
C PHE A 236 -20.90 -3.55 -2.66
N TYR A 237 -20.72 -4.87 -2.68
CA TYR A 237 -21.58 -5.77 -3.46
C TYR A 237 -23.02 -5.81 -2.97
N ALA A 238 -23.25 -5.76 -1.65
CA ALA A 238 -24.59 -5.70 -1.07
C ALA A 238 -25.36 -4.44 -1.50
N THR A 239 -24.65 -3.33 -1.69
CA THR A 239 -25.24 -2.06 -2.15
C THR A 239 -25.69 -2.14 -3.61
N HIS A 240 -24.97 -2.86 -4.48
CA HIS A 240 -25.19 -2.82 -5.92
C HIS A 240 -25.90 -4.06 -6.48
N LEU A 241 -25.60 -5.24 -5.94
CA LEU A 241 -26.12 -6.53 -6.41
C LEU A 241 -27.07 -7.20 -5.40
N GLY A 242 -27.33 -6.55 -4.26
CA GLY A 242 -28.28 -6.97 -3.23
C GLY A 242 -27.64 -7.78 -2.09
N SER A 243 -28.12 -7.55 -0.86
CA SER A 243 -27.56 -8.16 0.36
C SER A 243 -27.71 -9.68 0.43
N GLU A 244 -28.77 -10.25 -0.15
CA GLU A 244 -28.98 -11.70 -0.19
C GLU A 244 -27.89 -12.41 -1.03
N ALA A 245 -27.54 -11.83 -2.18
CA ALA A 245 -26.48 -12.35 -3.05
C ALA A 245 -25.13 -12.36 -2.33
N THR A 246 -24.82 -11.28 -1.62
CA THR A 246 -23.57 -11.14 -0.87
C THR A 246 -23.49 -12.08 0.31
N ALA A 247 -24.57 -12.28 1.05
CA ALA A 247 -24.61 -13.25 2.15
C ALA A 247 -24.33 -14.69 1.67
N ALA A 248 -24.78 -15.04 0.46
CA ALA A 248 -24.53 -16.35 -0.15
C ALA A 248 -23.11 -16.53 -0.73
N ALA A 249 -22.35 -15.45 -0.92
CA ALA A 249 -21.00 -15.50 -1.45
C ALA A 249 -19.94 -15.88 -0.39
N GLY A 250 -20.21 -15.59 0.89
CA GLY A 250 -19.26 -15.78 1.99
C GLY A 250 -18.38 -14.54 2.24
N ALA A 251 -17.81 -14.44 3.45
CA ALA A 251 -16.95 -13.33 3.85
C ALA A 251 -15.51 -13.56 3.40
N PRO A 252 -14.87 -12.60 2.69
CA PRO A 252 -13.49 -12.73 2.29
C PRO A 252 -12.57 -12.35 3.45
N ALA A 253 -11.30 -12.75 3.36
CA ALA A 253 -10.33 -12.55 4.43
C ALA A 253 -9.50 -11.26 4.30
N PHE A 254 -10.03 -10.17 3.73
CA PHE A 254 -9.22 -8.99 3.35
C PHE A 254 -8.59 -8.29 4.55
N ALA A 255 -9.34 -8.14 5.65
CA ALA A 255 -8.81 -7.64 6.91
C ALA A 255 -7.65 -8.49 7.46
N ALA A 256 -7.73 -9.82 7.34
CA ALA A 256 -6.70 -10.73 7.79
C ALA A 256 -5.46 -10.69 6.89
N ILE A 257 -5.62 -10.49 5.57
CA ILE A 257 -4.52 -10.27 4.64
C ILE A 257 -3.78 -8.98 5.02
N ALA A 258 -4.49 -7.84 5.15
CA ALA A 258 -3.89 -6.56 5.51
C ALA A 258 -3.16 -6.63 6.86
N GLU A 259 -3.77 -7.26 7.87
CA GLU A 259 -3.17 -7.44 9.18
C GLU A 259 -1.94 -8.36 9.13
N GLY A 260 -2.00 -9.47 8.39
CA GLY A 260 -0.87 -10.37 8.19
C GLY A 260 0.33 -9.66 7.55
N THR A 261 0.11 -8.87 6.50
CA THR A 261 1.15 -8.05 5.88
C THR A 261 1.72 -7.04 6.88
N ALA A 262 0.86 -6.30 7.58
CA ALA A 262 1.28 -5.27 8.53
C ALA A 262 2.19 -5.83 9.64
N ARG A 263 1.79 -6.97 10.22
CA ARG A 263 2.55 -7.66 11.26
C ARG A 263 3.91 -8.15 10.74
N LEU A 264 3.96 -8.69 9.52
CA LEU A 264 5.22 -9.13 8.91
C LEU A 264 6.15 -7.95 8.61
N LEU A 265 5.66 -6.87 8.01
CA LEU A 265 6.47 -5.67 7.75
C LEU A 265 7.08 -5.12 9.03
N ALA A 266 6.27 -4.99 10.09
CA ALA A 266 6.72 -4.53 11.40
C ALA A 266 7.79 -5.46 11.99
N ALA A 267 7.56 -6.79 11.93
CA ALA A 267 8.51 -7.78 12.44
C ALA A 267 9.84 -7.84 11.66
N TYR A 268 9.85 -7.37 10.41
CA TYR A 268 11.07 -7.21 9.60
C TYR A 268 11.70 -5.82 9.75
N GLY A 269 11.18 -4.98 10.64
CA GLY A 269 11.72 -3.66 10.96
C GLY A 269 11.39 -2.58 9.94
N TRP A 270 10.45 -2.83 9.02
CA TRP A 270 10.00 -1.83 8.05
C TRP A 270 9.04 -0.84 8.72
N ILE A 271 9.29 0.45 8.53
CA ILE A 271 8.34 1.52 8.81
C ILE A 271 7.65 1.87 7.50
N THR A 272 6.33 1.66 7.42
CA THR A 272 5.57 1.90 6.19
C THR A 272 4.92 3.28 6.22
N LEU A 273 5.23 4.08 5.20
CA LEU A 273 4.68 5.39 4.93
C LEU A 273 3.86 5.31 3.63
N PRO A 274 2.56 4.96 3.68
CA PRO A 274 1.75 4.96 2.49
C PRO A 274 1.60 6.40 1.97
N VAL A 275 1.84 6.58 0.68
CA VAL A 275 1.77 7.87 -0.02
C VAL A 275 0.52 7.85 -0.87
N LEU A 276 -0.54 8.50 -0.38
CA LEU A 276 -1.84 8.52 -1.02
C LEU A 276 -2.08 9.88 -1.65
N ALA A 277 -2.42 9.89 -2.94
CA ALA A 277 -2.73 11.13 -3.61
C ALA A 277 -3.97 11.81 -3.02
N PRO A 278 -3.93 13.13 -2.81
CA PRO A 278 -5.07 13.89 -2.40
C PRO A 278 -6.12 13.82 -3.50
N LEU A 279 -7.37 13.92 -3.05
CA LEU A 279 -8.55 13.71 -3.85
C LEU A 279 -8.67 14.69 -5.01
N ALA A 280 -8.09 15.89 -4.88
CA ALA A 280 -7.54 16.61 -6.01
C ALA A 280 -6.08 16.92 -5.74
N PRO A 281 -5.16 16.50 -6.62
CA PRO A 281 -3.91 17.21 -6.73
C PRO A 281 -4.27 18.64 -7.18
N SER A 282 -4.01 19.65 -6.35
CA SER A 282 -4.17 21.05 -6.77
C SER A 282 -3.36 21.25 -8.06
N SER A 283 -4.01 21.72 -9.13
CA SER A 283 -3.31 22.06 -10.37
C SER A 283 -2.27 23.17 -10.18
N GLU A 284 -2.33 23.88 -9.05
CA GLU A 284 -1.37 24.92 -8.65
C GLU A 284 -0.05 24.39 -8.06
N GLY A 285 0.08 23.07 -7.79
CA GLY A 285 1.21 22.54 -7.00
C GLY A 285 2.32 21.86 -7.80
N VAL A 286 2.01 21.19 -8.91
CA VAL A 286 3.02 20.44 -9.68
C VAL A 286 3.54 21.30 -10.83
N SER A 287 4.19 22.40 -10.47
CA SER A 287 5.12 23.02 -11.40
C SER A 287 6.36 22.14 -11.36
N LEU A 288 6.42 21.11 -12.23
CA LEU A 288 7.67 20.40 -12.51
C LEU A 288 8.66 21.47 -12.93
N GLY A 289 9.42 21.98 -11.94
CA GLY A 289 10.24 23.17 -12.09
C GLY A 289 11.11 22.97 -13.31
N LYS A 290 10.92 23.84 -14.32
CA LYS A 290 11.54 23.83 -15.64
C LYS A 290 12.51 22.66 -15.78
N LEU A 291 12.00 21.50 -16.18
CA LEU A 291 12.83 20.33 -16.43
C LEU A 291 13.97 20.83 -17.32
N PHE A 292 15.19 20.79 -16.80
CA PHE A 292 16.38 21.18 -17.53
C PHE A 292 16.57 20.10 -18.59
N ILE A 293 15.85 20.23 -19.70
CA ILE A 293 16.17 19.51 -20.92
C ILE A 293 17.50 20.12 -21.34
N PRO A 294 18.61 19.36 -21.38
CA PRO A 294 19.86 19.87 -21.90
C PRO A 294 19.58 20.45 -23.29
N GLU A 295 19.85 21.75 -23.46
CA GLU A 295 19.45 22.56 -24.62
C GLU A 295 20.11 22.11 -25.94
N ASP A 296 20.91 21.03 -25.92
CA ASP A 296 21.76 20.57 -27.01
C ASP A 296 21.17 19.43 -27.86
N GLN A 297 19.87 19.10 -27.73
CA GLN A 297 19.19 18.20 -28.68
C GLN A 297 17.92 18.84 -29.23
N GLU A 298 18.08 19.67 -30.27
CA GLU A 298 16.98 19.99 -31.18
C GLU A 298 16.43 18.67 -31.78
N PRO A 299 15.12 18.39 -31.67
CA PRO A 299 14.53 17.30 -32.43
C PRO A 299 14.72 17.58 -33.94
N PRO A 300 15.04 16.56 -34.75
CA PRO A 300 15.24 16.76 -36.18
C PRO A 300 13.98 17.37 -36.81
N PRO A 301 14.13 18.34 -37.73
CA PRO A 301 12.98 18.93 -38.40
C PRO A 301 12.16 17.82 -39.10
N PRO A 302 10.83 17.90 -39.06
CA PRO A 302 9.98 16.91 -39.72
C PRO A 302 10.28 16.88 -41.21
N ASP A 303 10.38 15.67 -41.76
CA ASP A 303 10.68 15.42 -43.17
C ASP A 303 9.61 16.08 -44.07
N PRO A 304 9.97 17.09 -44.89
CA PRO A 304 9.03 17.75 -45.78
C PRO A 304 8.48 16.82 -46.88
N ALA A 305 9.00 15.60 -47.03
CA ALA A 305 8.50 14.60 -47.98
C ALA A 305 7.24 13.84 -47.50
N ALA A 306 6.80 13.99 -46.25
CA ALA A 306 5.65 13.25 -45.71
C ALA A 306 4.28 13.92 -45.93
N ILE A 307 4.21 15.04 -46.67
CA ILE A 307 2.95 15.74 -46.97
C ILE A 307 2.83 15.91 -48.49
N GLN A 308 2.49 14.84 -49.21
CA GLN A 308 1.97 14.94 -50.57
C GLN A 308 0.79 13.98 -50.78
N ASP A 309 -0.14 14.45 -51.61
CA ASP A 309 -1.31 13.80 -52.20
C ASP A 309 -2.59 13.66 -51.36
N VAL A 310 -3.38 14.74 -51.37
CA VAL A 310 -4.85 14.64 -51.48
C VAL A 310 -5.34 15.65 -52.51
N ASP A 311 -5.88 15.16 -53.62
CA ASP A 311 -6.49 15.98 -54.67
C ASP A 311 -7.69 16.80 -54.15
N PRO A 312 -7.85 18.07 -54.56
CA PRO A 312 -9.00 18.87 -54.17
C PRO A 312 -10.23 18.47 -55.00
N VAL A 313 -11.24 17.92 -54.33
CA VAL A 313 -12.57 17.69 -54.89
C VAL A 313 -13.21 19.04 -55.24
N ASP A 314 -13.55 19.22 -56.51
CA ASP A 314 -14.27 20.37 -57.07
C ASP A 314 -15.70 20.41 -56.53
N LEU A 315 -15.96 21.33 -55.60
CA LEU A 315 -17.30 21.66 -55.10
C LEU A 315 -17.64 23.07 -55.58
N GLY A 316 -18.66 23.14 -56.45
CA GLY A 316 -19.11 24.34 -57.15
C GLY A 316 -19.55 25.51 -56.25
N PRO A 317 -19.93 26.65 -56.87
CA PRO A 317 -19.83 27.97 -56.26
C PRO A 317 -21.06 28.33 -55.41
N LYS A 318 -21.29 27.63 -54.29
CA LYS A 318 -22.25 28.07 -53.25
C LYS A 318 -21.85 27.55 -51.86
N LEU A 319 -20.79 28.09 -51.27
CA LEU A 319 -20.53 28.12 -49.82
C LEU A 319 -19.30 28.99 -49.57
N ARG A 320 -19.50 30.31 -49.50
CA ARG A 320 -18.51 31.25 -48.96
C ARG A 320 -18.71 31.33 -47.45
N ASP A 321 -18.19 30.34 -46.75
CA ASP A 321 -17.62 30.48 -45.41
C ASP A 321 -16.69 29.27 -45.19
N PRO A 322 -15.46 29.47 -44.69
CA PRO A 322 -14.53 28.36 -44.53
C PRO A 322 -15.07 27.35 -43.49
N PRO A 323 -14.88 26.03 -43.68
CA PRO A 323 -15.23 25.07 -42.66
C PRO A 323 -14.42 25.39 -41.40
N LEU A 324 -15.11 25.80 -40.34
CA LEU A 324 -14.52 25.96 -39.02
C LEU A 324 -13.87 24.62 -38.65
N GLY A 325 -12.55 24.59 -38.49
CA GLY A 325 -11.86 23.37 -38.05
C GLY A 325 -12.41 22.86 -36.71
N PRO A 326 -12.14 21.61 -36.31
CA PRO A 326 -12.72 20.98 -35.12
C PRO A 326 -12.61 21.83 -33.84
N ARG A 327 -11.50 22.55 -33.68
CA ARG A 327 -11.27 23.49 -32.55
C ARG A 327 -12.15 24.74 -32.57
N ALA A 328 -12.52 25.22 -33.75
CA ALA A 328 -13.40 26.38 -33.93
C ALA A 328 -14.88 25.99 -33.74
N ILE A 329 -15.27 24.75 -34.09
CA ILE A 329 -16.58 24.17 -33.74
C ILE A 329 -16.73 24.00 -32.22
N ILE A 330 -15.65 23.58 -31.53
CA ILE A 330 -15.63 23.47 -30.06
C ILE A 330 -15.75 24.85 -29.39
N ARG A 331 -15.10 25.90 -29.92
CA ARG A 331 -15.28 27.28 -29.41
C ARG A 331 -16.69 27.84 -29.66
N HIS A 332 -17.31 27.51 -30.79
CA HIS A 332 -18.65 28.01 -31.13
C HIS A 332 -19.78 27.32 -30.36
N ASN A 333 -19.51 26.18 -29.72
CA ASN A 333 -20.47 25.46 -28.89
C ASN A 333 -20.42 25.82 -27.39
N ARG A 334 -19.63 26.81 -26.97
CA ARG A 334 -19.53 27.19 -25.54
C ARG A 334 -20.64 28.17 -25.18
N ASP A 335 -21.68 27.66 -24.52
CA ASP A 335 -22.87 28.41 -24.14
C ASP A 335 -23.30 27.99 -22.72
N ALA A 336 -23.03 28.86 -21.75
CA ALA A 336 -23.39 28.66 -20.35
C ALA A 336 -24.90 28.44 -20.17
N LYS A 337 -25.74 29.06 -21.00
CA LYS A 337 -27.20 28.87 -20.96
C LYS A 337 -27.57 27.45 -21.39
N LYS A 338 -26.92 26.93 -22.42
CA LYS A 338 -27.09 25.55 -22.89
C LYS A 338 -26.56 24.54 -21.86
N ALA A 339 -25.41 24.83 -21.25
CA ALA A 339 -24.88 24.04 -20.14
C ALA A 339 -25.88 23.94 -18.98
N ARG A 340 -26.42 25.06 -18.51
CA ARG A 340 -27.46 25.09 -17.46
C ARG A 340 -28.72 24.32 -17.85
N ALA A 341 -29.15 24.42 -19.11
CA ALA A 341 -30.29 23.62 -19.60
C ALA A 341 -30.02 22.10 -19.53
N TYR A 342 -28.78 21.66 -19.77
CA TYR A 342 -28.41 20.26 -19.56
C TYR A 342 -28.36 19.86 -18.09
N VAL A 343 -27.96 20.76 -17.18
CA VAL A 343 -28.05 20.53 -15.74
C VAL A 343 -29.50 20.36 -15.30
N ASP A 344 -30.41 21.20 -15.77
CA ASP A 344 -31.85 21.09 -15.49
C ASP A 344 -32.44 19.80 -16.07
N LEU A 345 -31.98 19.39 -17.26
CA LEU A 345 -32.35 18.11 -17.86
C LEU A 345 -31.87 16.94 -17.01
N ALA A 346 -30.63 16.96 -16.52
CA ALA A 346 -30.11 15.94 -15.62
C ALA A 346 -30.91 15.85 -14.32
N ALA A 347 -31.24 17.00 -13.70
CA ALA A 347 -32.10 17.04 -12.52
C ALA A 347 -33.51 16.48 -12.78
N THR A 348 -34.00 16.64 -14.01
CA THR A 348 -35.26 16.03 -14.45
C THR A 348 -35.14 14.51 -14.58
N HIS A 349 -34.07 14.00 -15.19
CA HIS A 349 -33.79 12.56 -15.24
C HIS A 349 -33.61 11.95 -13.84
N HIS A 350 -32.94 12.63 -12.90
CA HIS A 350 -32.86 12.22 -11.50
C HIS A 350 -34.23 12.03 -10.85
N ARG A 351 -35.17 12.96 -11.08
CA ARG A 351 -36.54 12.85 -10.55
C ARG A 351 -37.31 11.65 -11.11
N TYR A 352 -36.98 11.22 -12.33
CA TYR A 352 -37.56 10.03 -12.95
C TYR A 352 -36.77 8.74 -12.67
N GLY A 353 -35.67 8.81 -11.90
CA GLY A 353 -34.81 7.66 -11.62
C GLY A 353 -33.94 7.21 -12.79
N ASP A 354 -33.89 7.96 -13.90
CA ASP A 354 -33.09 7.65 -15.08
C ASP A 354 -31.66 8.18 -14.93
N LEU A 355 -30.87 7.50 -14.10
CA LEU A 355 -29.50 7.93 -13.76
C LEU A 355 -28.56 7.91 -14.97
N LYS A 356 -28.78 7.04 -15.97
CA LYS A 356 -27.94 6.96 -17.17
C LYS A 356 -28.09 8.22 -18.03
N SER A 357 -29.31 8.61 -18.34
CA SER A 357 -29.56 9.84 -19.10
C SER A 357 -29.15 11.09 -18.31
N ALA A 358 -29.26 11.06 -16.98
CA ALA A 358 -28.74 12.13 -16.14
C ALA A 358 -27.22 12.30 -16.26
N ALA A 359 -26.46 11.20 -16.20
CA ALA A 359 -25.01 11.22 -16.38
C ALA A 359 -24.62 11.76 -17.77
N GLU A 360 -25.30 11.32 -18.83
CA GLU A 360 -25.07 11.83 -20.19
C GLU A 360 -25.37 13.33 -20.32
N ALA A 361 -26.44 13.81 -19.68
CA ALA A 361 -26.80 15.22 -19.66
C ALA A 361 -25.76 16.05 -18.90
N LEU A 362 -25.29 15.60 -17.74
CA LEU A 362 -24.21 16.26 -16.98
C LEU A 362 -22.89 16.30 -17.76
N GLN A 363 -22.53 15.21 -18.45
CA GLN A 363 -21.36 15.19 -19.33
C GLN A 363 -21.50 16.21 -20.47
N LYS A 364 -22.68 16.32 -21.09
CA LYS A 364 -22.96 17.35 -22.12
C LYS A 364 -22.87 18.76 -21.53
N ALA A 365 -23.32 18.97 -20.29
CA ALA A 365 -23.19 20.26 -19.61
C ALA A 365 -21.71 20.66 -19.46
N LEU A 366 -20.85 19.73 -19.06
CA LEU A 366 -19.40 19.98 -18.91
C LEU A 366 -18.73 20.39 -20.23
N VAL A 367 -19.10 19.76 -21.34
CA VAL A 367 -18.62 20.15 -22.68
C VAL A 367 -18.98 21.61 -23.01
N HIS A 368 -20.15 22.07 -22.56
CA HIS A 368 -20.61 23.45 -22.80
C HIS A 368 -20.01 24.48 -21.84
N PHE A 369 -19.59 24.05 -20.64
CA PHE A 369 -18.89 24.90 -19.67
C PHE A 369 -17.39 25.08 -19.95
N ASP A 370 -16.74 24.14 -20.64
CA ASP A 370 -15.29 24.10 -20.84
C ASP A 370 -14.70 25.43 -21.39
N GLY A 371 -13.73 25.99 -20.67
CA GLY A 371 -12.96 27.18 -21.05
C GLY A 371 -13.52 28.54 -20.60
N ALA A 372 -14.61 28.59 -19.84
CA ALA A 372 -15.10 29.83 -19.22
C ALA A 372 -14.72 29.90 -17.73
N ALA A 373 -13.67 30.67 -17.39
CA ALA A 373 -13.19 30.80 -16.01
C ALA A 373 -14.28 31.27 -15.02
N GLU A 374 -15.25 32.06 -15.50
CA GLU A 374 -16.40 32.55 -14.72
C GLU A 374 -17.38 31.45 -14.30
N THR A 375 -17.24 30.22 -14.82
CA THR A 375 -18.16 29.09 -14.55
C THR A 375 -17.55 28.00 -13.68
N ALA A 376 -16.38 28.22 -13.08
CA ALA A 376 -15.67 27.19 -12.29
C ALA A 376 -16.53 26.60 -11.16
N ALA A 377 -17.30 27.43 -10.45
CA ALA A 377 -18.22 26.98 -9.40
C ALA A 377 -19.38 26.12 -9.95
N GLU A 378 -19.93 26.49 -11.10
CA GLU A 378 -21.01 25.72 -11.76
C GLU A 378 -20.46 24.39 -12.28
N GLN A 379 -19.28 24.39 -12.91
CA GLN A 379 -18.59 23.18 -13.34
C GLN A 379 -18.31 22.24 -12.17
N THR A 380 -17.84 22.77 -11.04
CA THR A 380 -17.62 21.99 -9.83
C THR A 380 -18.91 21.33 -9.36
N ALA A 381 -20.02 22.08 -9.30
CA ALA A 381 -21.32 21.52 -8.93
C ALA A 381 -21.77 20.41 -9.91
N VAL A 382 -21.55 20.59 -11.22
CA VAL A 382 -21.85 19.55 -12.22
C VAL A 382 -20.97 18.31 -12.05
N TRP A 383 -19.68 18.48 -11.78
CA TRP A 383 -18.78 17.36 -11.51
C TRP A 383 -19.14 16.62 -10.21
N VAL A 384 -19.55 17.33 -9.16
CA VAL A 384 -20.06 16.73 -7.91
C VAL A 384 -21.34 15.95 -8.18
N GLU A 385 -22.30 16.54 -8.89
CA GLU A 385 -23.54 15.84 -9.25
C GLU A 385 -23.27 14.65 -10.17
N LEU A 386 -22.31 14.76 -11.09
CA LEU A 386 -21.90 13.65 -11.95
C LEU A 386 -21.23 12.55 -11.13
N ALA A 387 -20.41 12.89 -10.13
CA ALA A 387 -19.81 11.95 -9.20
C ALA A 387 -20.88 11.22 -8.38
N LEU A 388 -21.87 11.95 -7.84
CA LEU A 388 -23.03 11.38 -7.15
C LEU A 388 -23.86 10.47 -8.07
N THR A 389 -24.02 10.88 -9.33
CA THR A 389 -24.76 10.10 -10.34
C THR A 389 -24.02 8.81 -10.64
N PHE A 390 -22.70 8.88 -10.85
CA PHE A 390 -21.86 7.71 -11.08
C PHE A 390 -21.80 6.80 -9.86
N ASP A 391 -21.73 7.34 -8.64
CA ASP A 391 -21.80 6.55 -7.41
C ASP A 391 -23.13 5.78 -7.32
N ARG A 392 -24.26 6.45 -7.58
CA ARG A 392 -25.57 5.78 -7.62
C ARG A 392 -25.71 4.76 -8.77
N LEU A 393 -24.98 4.96 -9.86
CA LEU A 393 -24.87 3.99 -10.97
C LEU A 393 -23.86 2.86 -10.66
N GLY A 394 -23.19 2.89 -9.51
CA GLY A 394 -22.14 1.94 -9.13
C GLY A 394 -20.80 2.11 -9.84
N ARG A 395 -20.67 3.11 -10.71
CA ARG A 395 -19.46 3.40 -11.49
C ARG A 395 -18.43 4.16 -10.65
N ARG A 396 -17.90 3.53 -9.60
CA ARG A 396 -17.01 4.18 -8.62
C ARG A 396 -15.75 4.77 -9.23
N GLY A 397 -15.15 4.15 -10.24
CA GLY A 397 -14.00 4.74 -10.96
C GLY A 397 -14.37 6.09 -11.59
N ALA A 398 -15.50 6.14 -12.29
CA ALA A 398 -16.02 7.36 -12.89
C ALA A 398 -16.49 8.39 -11.83
N ALA A 399 -17.05 7.92 -10.72
CA ALA A 399 -17.44 8.75 -9.59
C ALA A 399 -16.24 9.40 -8.91
N ARG A 400 -15.18 8.62 -8.66
CA ARG A 400 -13.89 9.10 -8.16
C ARG A 400 -13.27 10.11 -9.12
N TYR A 401 -13.23 9.80 -10.41
CA TYR A 401 -12.72 10.73 -11.43
C TYR A 401 -13.52 12.04 -11.45
N ALA A 402 -14.85 11.96 -11.49
CA ALA A 402 -15.72 13.13 -11.49
C ALA A 402 -15.55 13.95 -10.20
N MET A 403 -15.42 13.30 -9.06
CA MET A 403 -15.15 13.97 -7.79
C MET A 403 -13.75 14.61 -7.78
N ALA A 404 -12.73 13.93 -8.28
CA ALA A 404 -11.39 14.48 -8.40
C ALA A 404 -11.38 15.74 -9.28
N ARG A 405 -12.09 15.72 -10.41
CA ARG A 405 -12.29 16.89 -11.28
C ARG A 405 -13.05 18.02 -10.58
N ALA A 406 -14.03 17.71 -9.73
CA ALA A 406 -14.71 18.71 -8.91
C ALA A 406 -13.75 19.38 -7.92
N VAL A 407 -12.99 18.59 -7.18
CA VAL A 407 -12.03 19.12 -6.19
C VAL A 407 -10.90 19.89 -6.90
N GLU A 408 -10.47 19.49 -8.11
CA GLU A 408 -9.47 20.22 -8.90
C GLU A 408 -9.96 21.62 -9.32
N LEU A 409 -11.26 21.81 -9.51
CA LEU A 409 -11.86 23.09 -9.93
C LEU A 409 -12.16 24.02 -8.75
N ASP A 410 -12.75 23.50 -7.66
CA ASP A 410 -13.01 24.25 -6.44
C ASP A 410 -13.04 23.29 -5.22
N PRO A 411 -11.92 23.19 -4.48
CA PRO A 411 -11.82 22.32 -3.30
C PRO A 411 -12.82 22.66 -2.20
N SER A 412 -13.20 23.94 -2.06
CA SER A 412 -14.05 24.41 -0.96
C SER A 412 -15.50 23.94 -1.13
N GLN A 413 -16.00 23.95 -2.37
CA GLN A 413 -17.34 23.46 -2.72
C GLN A 413 -17.41 21.94 -2.64
N ALA A 414 -16.37 21.24 -3.09
CA ALA A 414 -16.33 19.78 -3.04
C ALA A 414 -16.24 19.25 -1.59
N ALA A 415 -15.50 19.93 -0.70
CA ALA A 415 -15.33 19.53 0.71
C ALA A 415 -16.66 19.44 1.49
N GLY A 416 -17.68 20.23 1.13
CA GLY A 416 -19.02 20.17 1.74
C GLY A 416 -19.76 18.83 1.56
N ARG A 417 -19.24 17.91 0.73
CA ARG A 417 -19.77 16.56 0.48
C ARG A 417 -18.89 15.45 1.08
N GLY A 418 -18.10 15.75 2.12
CA GLY A 418 -17.06 14.90 2.69
C GLY A 418 -17.42 13.42 2.95
N GLY A 419 -18.68 13.11 3.27
CA GLY A 419 -19.12 11.71 3.46
C GLY A 419 -19.13 10.85 2.19
N LEU A 420 -19.33 11.45 1.00
CA LEU A 420 -19.23 10.77 -0.29
C LEU A 420 -17.77 10.62 -0.71
N LEU A 421 -16.94 11.65 -0.48
CA LEU A 421 -15.51 11.63 -0.76
C LEU A 421 -14.80 10.53 0.03
N ALA A 422 -15.07 10.42 1.34
CA ALA A 422 -14.50 9.39 2.20
C ALA A 422 -14.90 7.97 1.76
N ARG A 423 -16.11 7.80 1.21
CA ARG A 423 -16.62 6.52 0.70
C ARG A 423 -16.12 6.14 -0.68
N LEU A 424 -15.91 7.14 -1.54
CA LEU A 424 -15.57 6.91 -2.93
C LEU A 424 -14.08 6.68 -3.13
N LEU A 425 -13.20 7.34 -2.37
CA LEU A 425 -11.89 7.68 -2.93
C LEU A 425 -10.69 6.83 -2.52
N ALA A 426 -10.73 6.08 -1.44
CA ALA A 426 -9.79 4.99 -1.22
C ALA A 426 -10.24 4.27 0.04
N PRO A 427 -10.23 2.94 0.07
CA PRO A 427 -10.25 2.22 1.33
C PRO A 427 -8.91 2.39 2.06
N GLN A 428 -8.76 3.59 2.62
CA GLN A 428 -7.60 4.03 3.38
C GLN A 428 -7.35 3.13 4.59
N GLU A 429 -8.38 2.48 5.12
CA GLU A 429 -8.28 1.64 6.31
C GLU A 429 -7.19 0.56 6.19
N SER A 430 -7.01 -0.01 5.00
CA SER A 430 -5.92 -0.99 4.75
C SER A 430 -4.53 -0.35 4.91
N LEU A 431 -4.32 0.85 4.37
CA LEU A 431 -3.07 1.60 4.43
C LEU A 431 -2.82 2.19 5.82
N GLU A 432 -3.85 2.73 6.47
CA GLU A 432 -3.80 3.22 7.84
C GLU A 432 -3.41 2.09 8.80
N ARG A 433 -3.97 0.89 8.61
CA ARG A 433 -3.62 -0.28 9.42
C ARG A 433 -2.16 -0.68 9.22
N LEU A 434 -1.66 -0.69 7.97
CA LEU A 434 -0.25 -0.94 7.67
C LEU A 434 0.66 0.09 8.37
N ALA A 435 0.35 1.37 8.21
CA ALA A 435 1.11 2.47 8.81
C ALA A 435 1.10 2.37 10.34
N ALA A 436 -0.05 2.16 10.96
CA ALA A 436 -0.20 2.10 12.41
C ALA A 436 0.62 0.96 13.03
N VAL A 437 0.57 -0.24 12.46
CA VAL A 437 1.28 -1.42 12.99
C VAL A 437 2.79 -1.30 12.82
N THR A 438 3.25 -0.66 11.74
CA THR A 438 4.67 -0.42 11.44
C THR A 438 5.20 0.89 12.04
N THR A 439 4.37 1.63 12.78
CA THR A 439 4.64 2.96 13.35
C THR A 439 4.93 4.06 12.34
N GLY A 440 4.54 3.89 11.09
CA GLY A 440 4.54 4.97 10.11
C GLY A 440 3.29 5.86 10.21
N SER A 441 3.00 6.54 9.12
CA SER A 441 1.87 7.45 8.96
C SER A 441 1.41 7.45 7.51
N LEU A 442 0.10 7.60 7.30
CA LEU A 442 -0.47 7.82 5.98
C LEU A 442 -0.19 9.27 5.55
N LEU A 443 0.35 9.45 4.35
CA LEU A 443 0.77 10.75 3.81
C LEU A 443 -0.17 11.17 2.68
N HIS A 444 -0.76 12.35 2.81
CA HIS A 444 -1.69 12.97 1.85
C HIS A 444 -1.12 14.25 1.22
N SER A 445 -0.04 14.80 1.77
CA SER A 445 0.54 16.05 1.30
C SER A 445 2.08 16.05 1.33
N PRO A 446 2.72 16.95 0.58
CA PRO A 446 4.17 17.15 0.62
C PRO A 446 4.69 17.58 2.01
N GLU A 447 3.91 18.37 2.75
CA GLU A 447 4.26 18.82 4.10
C GLU A 447 4.28 17.65 5.09
N GLU A 448 3.28 16.75 5.00
CA GLU A 448 3.25 15.52 5.79
C GLU A 448 4.45 14.62 5.47
N LEU A 449 4.84 14.51 4.18
CA LEU A 449 6.05 13.79 3.79
C LEU A 449 7.30 14.41 4.41
N THR A 450 7.45 15.73 4.35
CA THR A 450 8.57 16.45 4.97
C THR A 450 8.63 16.17 6.48
N GLY A 451 7.49 16.25 7.16
CA GLY A 451 7.39 15.92 8.59
C GLY A 451 7.73 14.47 8.88
N ALA A 452 7.29 13.53 8.05
CA ALA A 452 7.60 12.11 8.18
C ALA A 452 9.09 11.81 7.98
N LEU A 453 9.76 12.47 7.03
CA LEU A 453 11.21 12.33 6.83
C LEU A 453 11.99 12.85 8.04
N ALA A 454 11.58 13.99 8.60
CA ALA A 454 12.15 14.51 9.85
C ALA A 454 11.90 13.55 11.04
N ALA A 455 10.71 12.96 11.10
CA ALA A 455 10.37 11.96 12.12
C ALA A 455 11.22 10.70 11.99
N LEU A 456 11.47 10.21 10.76
CA LEU A 456 12.40 9.09 10.51
C LEU A 456 13.83 9.45 10.94
N ALA A 457 14.32 10.64 10.57
CA ALA A 457 15.65 11.10 10.98
C ALA A 457 15.81 11.09 12.51
N GLY A 458 14.76 11.39 13.27
CA GLY A 458 14.78 11.44 14.73
C GLY A 458 14.65 10.11 15.48
N ARG A 459 14.50 8.97 14.78
CA ARG A 459 14.24 7.66 15.44
C ARG A 459 15.49 7.04 16.04
N ILE A 460 15.34 6.54 17.27
CA ILE A 460 16.40 5.78 17.95
C ILE A 460 16.25 4.28 17.66
N ARG A 461 17.37 3.57 17.61
CA ARG A 461 17.41 2.10 17.49
C ARG A 461 17.63 1.50 18.88
N LEU A 462 16.74 0.61 19.29
CA LEU A 462 16.88 -0.19 20.52
C LEU A 462 17.16 -1.64 20.13
N THR A 463 18.22 -2.23 20.68
CA THR A 463 18.53 -3.65 20.51
C THR A 463 18.24 -4.39 21.81
N TYR A 464 17.53 -5.51 21.74
CA TYR A 464 17.38 -6.46 22.84
C TYR A 464 17.68 -7.88 22.38
N GLN A 465 17.81 -8.79 23.33
CA GLN A 465 18.13 -10.18 23.05
C GLN A 465 16.99 -11.11 23.48
N VAL A 466 16.73 -12.11 22.65
CA VAL A 466 15.83 -13.22 22.95
C VAL A 466 16.63 -14.51 22.93
N SER A 467 16.52 -15.29 24.00
CA SER A 467 17.11 -16.61 24.11
C SER A 467 16.14 -17.67 23.62
N GLY A 468 16.67 -18.72 22.99
CA GLY A 468 15.91 -19.91 22.63
C GLY A 468 15.95 -20.25 21.14
N PRO A 469 15.33 -21.37 20.75
CA PRO A 469 15.23 -21.74 19.34
C PRO A 469 14.43 -20.68 18.56
N PRO A 470 14.69 -20.52 17.26
CA PRO A 470 13.86 -19.68 16.41
C PRO A 470 12.39 -20.12 16.47
N ALA A 471 11.49 -19.19 16.75
CA ALA A 471 10.05 -19.39 16.71
C ALA A 471 9.49 -19.02 15.32
N ALA A 472 8.54 -19.82 14.84
CA ALA A 472 7.83 -19.54 13.59
C ALA A 472 6.72 -18.47 13.76
N GLU A 473 6.30 -18.20 15.00
CA GLU A 473 5.27 -17.22 15.31
C GLU A 473 5.86 -15.83 15.52
N LEU A 474 5.06 -14.80 15.22
CA LEU A 474 5.40 -13.42 15.52
C LEU A 474 5.07 -13.12 16.98
N ALA A 475 5.98 -12.44 17.66
CA ALA A 475 5.80 -12.07 19.06
C ALA A 475 5.36 -10.61 19.17
N PRO A 476 4.34 -10.29 19.99
CA PRO A 476 3.99 -8.90 20.25
C PRO A 476 5.09 -8.23 21.07
N VAL A 477 5.34 -6.95 20.76
CA VAL A 477 6.38 -6.14 21.41
C VAL A 477 5.79 -4.86 21.95
N GLU A 478 6.08 -4.57 23.21
CA GLU A 478 5.79 -3.27 23.83
C GLU A 478 7.09 -2.61 24.27
N VAL A 479 7.21 -1.30 24.01
CA VAL A 479 8.35 -0.51 24.48
C VAL A 479 7.84 0.59 25.40
N ARG A 480 8.44 0.70 26.59
CA ARG A 480 8.09 1.70 27.61
C ARG A 480 9.32 2.48 28.03
N PHE A 481 9.13 3.77 28.28
CA PHE A 481 10.15 4.61 28.90
C PHE A 481 10.00 4.56 30.42
N ARG A 482 11.08 4.22 31.14
CA ARG A 482 11.05 4.11 32.62
C ARG A 482 11.00 5.47 33.32
N GLY A 483 11.48 6.52 32.67
CA GLY A 483 11.63 7.86 33.26
C GLY A 483 10.38 8.76 33.21
N GLY A 484 9.19 8.26 32.83
CA GLY A 484 7.97 9.08 32.84
C GLY A 484 6.84 8.59 31.93
N LYS A 485 5.78 9.39 31.80
CA LYS A 485 4.57 9.07 31.01
C LYS A 485 4.73 9.30 29.49
N ARG A 486 5.96 9.34 28.96
CA ARG A 486 6.17 9.55 27.52
C ARG A 486 5.68 8.31 26.76
N ARG A 487 4.87 8.53 25.74
CA ARG A 487 4.46 7.46 24.84
C ARG A 487 5.56 7.26 23.80
N LEU A 488 5.89 6.00 23.56
CA LEU A 488 6.85 5.60 22.53
C LEU A 488 6.07 4.92 21.42
N LEU A 489 6.43 5.23 20.17
CA LEU A 489 5.94 4.54 18.99
C LEU A 489 7.03 3.54 18.60
N ALA A 490 6.76 2.26 18.79
CA ALA A 490 7.64 1.16 18.39
C ALA A 490 6.83 0.10 17.63
N PRO A 491 7.44 -0.65 16.70
CA PRO A 491 6.79 -1.75 16.00
C PRO A 491 6.11 -2.69 17.01
N ALA A 492 4.85 -3.03 16.74
CA ALA A 492 4.05 -3.85 17.64
C ALA A 492 4.43 -5.34 17.60
N TRP A 493 5.31 -5.75 16.66
CA TRP A 493 5.64 -7.14 16.39
C TRP A 493 7.13 -7.31 16.12
N ALA A 494 7.70 -8.42 16.58
CA ALA A 494 9.05 -8.87 16.25
C ALA A 494 9.05 -10.34 15.84
N ARG A 495 10.15 -10.76 15.20
CA ARG A 495 10.39 -12.16 14.83
C ARG A 495 11.64 -12.70 15.50
N ASN A 496 11.60 -13.97 15.87
CA ASN A 496 12.78 -14.75 16.23
C ASN A 496 12.94 -15.89 15.22
N GLY A 497 13.26 -15.58 13.95
CA GLY A 497 13.34 -16.58 12.88
C GLY A 497 12.61 -16.18 11.61
N VAL A 498 12.28 -17.17 10.77
CA VAL A 498 11.44 -17.00 9.58
C VAL A 498 9.99 -17.30 9.98
N PRO A 499 9.09 -16.30 9.93
CA PRO A 499 7.71 -16.53 10.33
C PRO A 499 6.99 -17.49 9.38
N GLU A 500 6.08 -18.31 9.89
CA GLU A 500 5.27 -19.25 9.10
C GLU A 500 4.50 -18.53 7.99
N ALA A 501 3.96 -17.35 8.28
CA ALA A 501 3.24 -16.55 7.30
C ALA A 501 4.12 -16.18 6.08
N LEU A 502 5.41 -15.88 6.28
CA LEU A 502 6.33 -15.64 5.16
C LEU A 502 6.69 -16.94 4.43
N ALA A 503 6.84 -18.06 5.13
CA ALA A 503 7.02 -19.35 4.48
C ALA A 503 5.83 -19.69 3.58
N ALA A 504 4.61 -19.37 4.02
CA ALA A 504 3.39 -19.53 3.22
C ALA A 504 3.36 -18.61 2.00
N VAL A 505 3.81 -17.34 2.12
CA VAL A 505 4.01 -16.42 0.97
C VAL A 505 4.94 -17.05 -0.06
N ARG A 506 6.12 -17.52 0.36
CA ARG A 506 7.11 -18.14 -0.53
C ARG A 506 6.57 -19.39 -1.20
N LEU A 507 5.86 -20.24 -0.46
CA LEU A 507 5.23 -21.44 -1.03
C LEU A 507 4.19 -21.07 -2.11
N ARG A 508 3.37 -20.04 -1.90
CA ARG A 508 2.39 -19.60 -2.90
C ARG A 508 3.07 -19.08 -4.16
N ARG A 509 4.09 -18.24 -4.03
CA ARG A 509 4.89 -17.74 -5.18
C ARG A 509 5.56 -18.88 -5.94
N LEU A 510 6.12 -19.87 -5.23
CA LEU A 510 6.68 -21.09 -5.83
C LEU A 510 5.61 -21.89 -6.60
N LEU A 511 4.43 -22.10 -6.01
CA LEU A 511 3.33 -22.82 -6.68
C LEU A 511 2.76 -22.05 -7.88
N ALA A 512 2.91 -20.71 -7.89
CA ALA A 512 2.56 -19.86 -9.02
C ALA A 512 3.63 -19.87 -10.15
N GLY A 513 4.78 -20.52 -9.94
CA GLY A 513 5.89 -20.54 -10.89
C GLY A 513 6.64 -19.19 -10.95
N GLU A 514 6.51 -18.36 -9.93
CA GLU A 514 7.13 -17.02 -9.86
C GLU A 514 8.55 -17.06 -9.25
N LEU A 515 8.94 -18.21 -8.68
CA LEU A 515 10.28 -18.46 -8.17
C LEU A 515 10.90 -19.57 -9.02
N ASP A 516 12.09 -19.33 -9.57
CA ASP A 516 12.84 -20.36 -10.28
C ASP A 516 13.20 -21.52 -9.31
N ASP A 517 13.09 -22.76 -9.80
CA ASP A 517 13.47 -23.97 -9.07
C ASP A 517 14.96 -23.92 -8.67
N GLY A 518 15.27 -23.34 -7.50
CA GLY A 518 16.64 -23.26 -6.99
C GLY A 518 16.95 -22.11 -6.03
N GLU A 519 16.09 -21.09 -5.92
CA GLU A 519 16.38 -19.92 -5.06
C GLU A 519 16.18 -20.19 -3.56
N LEU A 520 15.42 -21.21 -3.20
CA LEU A 520 15.45 -21.75 -1.83
C LEU A 520 16.72 -22.58 -1.69
N ARG A 521 17.83 -21.91 -1.37
CA ARG A 521 19.10 -22.55 -1.03
C ARG A 521 18.91 -23.34 0.28
N VAL A 522 18.42 -24.57 0.18
CA VAL A 522 18.29 -25.49 1.30
C VAL A 522 19.68 -26.01 1.64
N GLU A 523 20.41 -25.28 2.48
CA GLU A 523 21.63 -25.79 3.11
C GLU A 523 21.24 -26.73 4.26
N ALA A 524 21.03 -28.01 3.95
CA ALA A 524 20.94 -29.04 4.99
C ALA A 524 22.36 -29.37 5.49
N ARG A 525 22.72 -28.91 6.70
CA ARG A 525 23.93 -29.37 7.39
C ARG A 525 23.61 -30.63 8.18
N PHE A 526 24.11 -31.77 7.72
CA PHE A 526 24.13 -32.99 8.52
C PHE A 526 25.22 -32.88 9.58
N ALA A 527 24.83 -32.82 10.85
CA ALA A 527 25.77 -33.01 11.95
C ALA A 527 26.11 -34.52 12.02
N PRO A 528 27.41 -34.91 11.97
CA PRO A 528 27.78 -36.29 12.22
C PRO A 528 27.41 -36.68 13.65
N ALA A 529 26.81 -37.86 13.79
CA ALA A 529 26.34 -38.44 15.06
C ALA A 529 27.48 -38.83 16.00
#